data_AF-A0A8S2WQL0-F1
#
_entry.id   AF-A0A8S2WQL0-F1
#
_cell.length_a   1.000
_cell.length_b   1.000
_cell.length_c   1.000
_cell.angle_alpha   90.00
_cell.angle_beta   90.00
_cell.angle_gamma   90.00
#
_symmetry.space_group_name_H-M   'P 1'
#
loop_
_entity.id
_entity.type
_entity.pdbx_description
1 polymer ?
#
loop_
_entity_poly.entity_id
_entity_poly.type
_entity_poly.pdbx_seq_one_letter_code
_entity_poly.pdbx_strand_id
1 'polypeptide(L)'
;EEPTPPVVPVEPSGPPPPKPGSEEWVYVDEPIDSELATILSNYYDSVELNYVDSCKVVFRNIRSERSYIIDHFYQIKTDYTTFLNRPDTKQEYVDIFVKEFNALADDARDDDEFKMELHQRVEDLCDTLHEIALQRKEESEKEREIIMTDGWIQDHLGLLTNHYVTLMQ
;
A
#
# COMPACT_ATOMS: atom_id res chain seq x y z
N GLU A 1 54.15 -71.11 32.12
CA GLU A 1 53.06 -70.37 31.45
C GLU A 1 51.89 -70.33 32.42
N GLU A 2 51.49 -69.15 32.85
CA GLU A 2 50.29 -68.98 33.69
C GLU A 2 49.04 -69.34 32.88
N PRO A 3 48.03 -70.02 33.48
CA PRO A 3 46.79 -70.32 32.79
C PRO A 3 45.97 -69.03 32.63
N THR A 4 45.61 -68.72 31.39
CA THR A 4 44.70 -67.64 31.01
C THR A 4 43.34 -67.80 31.72
N PRO A 5 42.77 -66.73 32.29
CA PRO A 5 41.47 -66.80 32.95
C PRO A 5 40.34 -67.03 31.92
N PRO A 6 39.23 -67.67 32.32
CA PRO A 6 38.14 -68.02 31.41
C PRO A 6 37.43 -66.76 30.91
N VAL A 7 37.26 -66.69 29.59
CA VAL A 7 36.48 -65.65 28.92
C VAL A 7 35.01 -65.83 29.32
N VAL A 8 34.46 -64.88 30.08
CA VAL A 8 33.03 -64.82 30.39
C VAL A 8 32.28 -64.49 29.09
N PRO A 9 31.22 -65.22 28.70
CA PRO A 9 30.43 -64.88 27.53
C PRO A 9 29.79 -63.50 27.70
N VAL A 10 30.09 -62.57 26.79
CA VAL A 10 29.38 -61.28 26.70
C VAL A 10 27.96 -61.60 26.26
N GLU A 11 26.97 -61.33 27.11
CA GLU A 11 25.55 -61.45 26.74
C GLU A 11 25.28 -60.61 25.48
N PRO A 12 24.57 -61.15 24.47
CA PRO A 12 24.26 -60.39 23.27
C PRO A 12 23.42 -59.18 23.66
N SER A 13 23.93 -57.97 23.42
CA SER A 13 23.12 -56.76 23.55
C SER A 13 21.93 -56.89 22.60
N GLY A 14 20.72 -56.88 23.16
CA GLY A 14 19.50 -56.87 22.36
C GLY A 14 19.47 -55.72 21.35
N PRO A 15 18.59 -55.78 20.34
CA PRO A 15 18.43 -54.70 19.38
C PRO A 15 18.20 -53.36 20.10
N PRO A 16 18.75 -52.25 19.57
CA PRO A 16 18.57 -50.94 20.19
C PRO A 16 17.07 -50.62 20.31
N PRO A 17 16.65 -49.94 21.39
CA PRO A 17 15.24 -49.62 21.58
C PRO A 17 14.71 -48.83 20.38
N PRO A 18 13.43 -49.01 20.02
CA PRO A 18 12.82 -48.31 18.90
C PRO A 18 12.95 -46.80 19.07
N LYS A 19 12.89 -46.04 17.98
CA LYS A 19 12.96 -44.57 18.06
C LYS A 19 11.58 -44.01 18.37
N PRO A 20 11.45 -42.95 19.19
CA PRO A 20 10.17 -42.26 19.39
C PRO A 20 9.51 -41.93 18.04
N GLY A 21 8.29 -42.45 17.82
CA GLY A 21 7.51 -42.24 16.60
C GLY A 21 7.73 -43.25 15.46
N SER A 22 8.52 -44.32 15.64
CA SER A 22 8.57 -45.44 14.68
C SER A 22 7.35 -46.36 14.81
N GLU A 23 7.03 -47.16 13.79
CA GLU A 23 5.93 -48.16 13.86
C GLU A 23 6.10 -49.17 15.01
N GLU A 24 7.33 -49.46 15.42
CA GLU A 24 7.67 -50.35 16.55
C GLU A 24 7.63 -49.63 17.92
N TRP A 25 7.33 -48.32 17.96
CA TRP A 25 7.30 -47.53 19.19
C TRP A 25 5.94 -47.68 19.88
N VAL A 26 5.92 -48.46 20.96
CA VAL A 26 4.74 -48.62 21.81
C VAL A 26 4.69 -47.45 22.78
N TYR A 27 3.69 -46.58 22.62
CA TYR A 27 3.42 -45.51 23.59
C TYR A 27 2.93 -46.12 24.91
N VAL A 28 3.35 -45.52 26.02
CA VAL A 28 2.93 -45.95 27.36
C VAL A 28 1.48 -45.50 27.58
N ASP A 29 0.60 -46.45 27.89
CA ASP A 29 -0.79 -46.19 28.29
C ASP A 29 -0.83 -45.73 29.76
N GLU A 30 -0.26 -44.56 30.03
CA GLU A 30 -0.35 -43.94 31.35
C GLU A 30 -1.72 -43.24 31.50
N PRO A 31 -2.49 -43.52 32.57
CA PRO A 31 -3.79 -42.89 32.75
C PRO A 31 -3.61 -41.38 32.94
N ILE A 32 -4.27 -40.61 32.09
CA ILE A 32 -4.28 -39.15 32.20
C ILE A 32 -4.93 -38.78 33.53
N ASP A 33 -4.26 -37.93 34.30
CA ASP A 33 -4.83 -37.38 35.53
C ASP A 33 -6.15 -36.63 35.21
N SER A 34 -7.23 -37.10 35.82
CA SER A 34 -8.58 -36.56 35.60
C SER A 34 -8.70 -35.10 36.03
N GLU A 35 -7.94 -34.67 37.05
CA GLU A 35 -7.92 -33.28 37.48
C GLU A 35 -7.25 -32.41 36.42
N LEU A 36 -6.06 -32.82 35.97
CA LEU A 36 -5.32 -32.14 34.89
C LEU A 36 -6.12 -32.08 33.59
N ALA A 37 -6.78 -33.17 33.19
CA ALA A 37 -7.62 -33.22 31.99
C ALA A 37 -8.79 -32.23 32.07
N THR A 38 -9.44 -32.13 33.25
CA THR A 38 -10.54 -31.18 33.47
C THR A 38 -10.04 -29.74 33.40
N ILE A 39 -8.88 -29.44 33.98
CA ILE A 39 -8.25 -28.11 33.92
C ILE A 39 -7.92 -27.74 32.47
N LEU A 40 -7.28 -28.65 31.72
CA LEU A 40 -6.91 -28.43 30.32
C LEU A 40 -8.13 -28.24 29.41
N SER A 41 -9.22 -28.99 29.64
CA SER A 41 -10.46 -28.83 28.89
C SER A 41 -11.07 -27.44 29.10
N ASN A 42 -11.21 -27.00 30.35
CA ASN A 42 -11.76 -25.67 30.65
C ASN A 42 -10.86 -24.54 30.09
N TYR A 43 -9.54 -24.76 30.12
CA TYR A 43 -8.59 -23.82 29.52
C TYR A 43 -8.73 -23.77 28.00
N TYR A 44 -8.90 -24.92 27.34
CA TYR A 44 -9.13 -25.00 25.90
C TYR A 44 -10.39 -24.24 25.49
N ASP A 45 -11.51 -24.41 26.19
CA ASP A 45 -12.76 -23.69 25.91
C ASP A 45 -12.54 -22.17 25.99
N SER A 46 -11.76 -21.72 26.98
CA SER A 46 -11.43 -20.30 27.15
C SER A 46 -10.53 -19.79 26.01
N VAL A 47 -9.53 -20.58 25.59
CA VAL A 47 -8.64 -20.23 24.48
C VAL A 47 -9.40 -20.20 23.16
N GLU A 48 -10.29 -21.16 22.92
CA GLU A 48 -11.13 -21.23 21.73
C GLU A 48 -12.04 -19.99 21.61
N LEU A 49 -12.74 -19.64 22.70
CA LEU A 49 -13.58 -18.45 22.72
C LEU A 49 -12.79 -17.16 22.44
N ASN A 50 -11.63 -17.01 23.08
CA ASN A 50 -10.74 -15.87 22.86
C ASN A 50 -10.22 -15.81 21.42
N TYR A 51 -9.87 -16.95 20.83
CA TYR A 51 -9.44 -17.05 19.43
C TYR A 51 -10.56 -16.59 18.49
N VAL A 52 -11.76 -17.15 18.65
CA VAL A 52 -12.93 -16.81 17.82
C VAL A 52 -13.27 -15.33 17.92
N ASP A 53 -13.27 -14.75 19.11
CA ASP A 53 -13.57 -13.34 19.30
C ASP A 53 -12.46 -12.44 18.75
N SER A 54 -11.20 -12.82 18.90
CA SER A 54 -10.06 -12.14 18.27
C SER A 54 -10.19 -12.13 16.75
N CYS A 55 -10.52 -13.27 16.13
CA CYS A 55 -10.77 -13.35 14.69
C CYS A 55 -11.91 -12.41 14.25
N LYS A 56 -13.03 -12.37 14.97
CA LYS A 56 -14.14 -11.46 14.66
C LYS A 56 -13.71 -9.99 14.68
N VAL A 57 -12.92 -9.59 15.69
CA VAL A 57 -12.38 -8.23 15.79
C VAL A 57 -11.47 -7.93 14.60
N VAL A 58 -10.55 -8.83 14.25
CA VAL A 58 -9.66 -8.62 13.10
C VAL A 58 -10.42 -8.53 11.79
N PHE A 59 -11.42 -9.40 11.55
CA PHE A 59 -12.26 -9.33 10.34
C PHE A 59 -13.07 -8.03 10.25
N ARG A 60 -13.50 -7.49 11.40
CA ARG A 60 -14.13 -6.16 11.45
C ARG A 60 -13.13 -5.08 11.03
N ASN A 61 -11.91 -5.11 11.56
CA ASN A 61 -10.86 -4.14 11.24
C ASN A 61 -10.49 -4.19 9.75
N ILE A 62 -10.28 -5.38 9.18
CA ILE A 62 -10.01 -5.55 7.73
C ILE A 62 -11.13 -4.94 6.87
N ARG A 63 -12.39 -5.11 7.29
CA ARG A 63 -13.54 -4.53 6.58
C ARG A 63 -13.59 -3.00 6.69
N SER A 64 -13.25 -2.45 7.86
CA SER A 64 -13.12 -1.01 8.06
C SER A 64 -12.00 -0.42 7.19
N GLU A 65 -10.82 -1.05 7.19
CA GLU A 65 -9.67 -0.66 6.35
C GLU A 65 -10.06 -0.61 4.88
N ARG A 66 -10.77 -1.65 4.39
CA ARG A 66 -11.28 -1.66 3.02
C ARG A 66 -12.19 -0.48 2.72
N SER A 67 -13.09 -0.11 3.63
CA SER A 67 -13.97 1.05 3.45
C SER A 67 -13.17 2.34 3.37
N TYR A 68 -12.24 2.54 4.31
CA TYR A 68 -11.39 3.72 4.38
C TYR A 68 -10.56 3.90 3.11
N ILE A 69 -10.02 2.80 2.58
CA ILE A 69 -9.30 2.78 1.30
C ILE A 69 -10.17 3.23 0.13
N ILE A 70 -11.40 2.70 0.03
CA ILE A 70 -12.31 3.08 -1.05
C ILE A 70 -12.65 4.57 -0.98
N ASP A 71 -12.99 5.06 0.22
CA ASP A 71 -13.36 6.46 0.44
C ASP A 71 -12.19 7.40 0.14
N HIS A 72 -10.98 7.04 0.57
CA HIS A 72 -9.78 7.80 0.30
C HIS A 72 -9.45 7.89 -1.20
N PHE A 73 -9.51 6.78 -1.94
CA PHE A 73 -9.30 6.80 -3.40
C PHE A 73 -10.35 7.65 -4.12
N TYR A 74 -11.60 7.60 -3.67
CA TYR A 74 -12.65 8.45 -4.21
C TYR A 74 -12.35 9.94 -3.96
N GLN A 75 -11.93 10.28 -2.74
CA GLN A 75 -11.60 11.65 -2.36
C GLN A 75 -10.41 12.18 -3.18
N ILE A 76 -9.29 11.46 -3.23
CA ILE A 76 -8.12 11.83 -4.04
C ILE A 76 -8.51 12.06 -5.50
N LYS A 77 -9.28 11.14 -6.08
CA LYS A 77 -9.72 11.26 -7.48
C LYS A 77 -10.56 12.52 -7.68
N THR A 78 -11.47 12.80 -6.76
CA THR A 78 -12.37 13.96 -6.83
C THR A 78 -11.59 15.26 -6.69
N ASP A 79 -10.68 15.34 -5.72
CA ASP A 79 -9.87 16.52 -5.46
C ASP A 79 -8.91 16.80 -6.60
N TYR A 80 -8.19 15.79 -7.08
CA TYR A 80 -7.27 15.94 -8.20
C TYR A 80 -8.01 16.31 -9.49
N THR A 81 -9.20 15.74 -9.74
CA THR A 81 -10.03 16.12 -10.89
C THR A 81 -10.48 17.58 -10.78
N THR A 82 -10.88 18.02 -9.59
CA THR A 82 -11.27 19.42 -9.33
C THR A 82 -10.10 20.36 -9.56
N PHE A 83 -8.91 19.99 -9.07
CA PHE A 83 -7.67 20.72 -9.28
C PHE A 83 -7.30 20.84 -10.76
N LEU A 84 -7.42 19.76 -11.55
CA LEU A 84 -7.16 19.78 -12.99
C LEU A 84 -8.15 20.65 -13.77
N ASN A 85 -9.39 20.79 -13.29
CA ASN A 85 -10.45 21.58 -13.90
C ASN A 85 -10.48 23.05 -13.44
N ARG A 86 -9.49 23.50 -12.65
CA ARG A 86 -9.39 24.90 -12.21
C ARG A 86 -9.37 25.88 -13.41
N PRO A 87 -9.96 27.07 -13.35
CA PRO A 87 -9.88 28.04 -14.44
C PRO A 87 -8.41 28.44 -14.75
N ASP A 88 -8.16 28.94 -15.95
CA ASP A 88 -6.88 29.57 -16.32
C ASP A 88 -7.09 31.01 -16.79
N THR A 89 -5.99 31.76 -16.95
CA THR A 89 -5.98 33.18 -17.35
C THR A 89 -5.70 33.38 -18.84
N LYS A 90 -5.58 32.31 -19.65
CA LYS A 90 -5.16 32.42 -21.06
C LYS A 90 -6.11 33.29 -21.87
N GLN A 91 -7.41 33.16 -21.61
CA GLN A 91 -8.43 33.92 -22.32
C GLN A 91 -8.29 35.43 -22.10
N GLU A 92 -7.86 35.86 -20.91
CA GLU A 92 -7.69 37.29 -20.59
C GLU A 92 -6.65 37.94 -21.50
N TYR A 93 -5.53 37.26 -21.77
CA TYR A 93 -4.48 37.75 -22.67
C TYR A 93 -4.96 37.82 -24.13
N VAL A 94 -5.74 36.83 -24.57
CA VAL A 94 -6.34 36.82 -25.92
C VAL A 94 -7.33 37.98 -26.05
N ASP A 95 -8.17 38.22 -25.05
CA ASP A 95 -9.17 39.29 -25.06
C ASP A 95 -8.51 40.67 -25.13
N ILE A 96 -7.41 40.87 -24.39
CA ILE A 96 -6.60 42.10 -24.44
C ILE A 96 -6.04 42.29 -25.85
N PHE A 97 -5.38 41.26 -26.40
CA PHE A 97 -4.81 41.34 -27.75
C PHE A 97 -5.87 41.67 -28.82
N VAL A 98 -7.00 40.97 -28.80
CA VAL A 98 -8.10 41.19 -29.76
C VAL A 98 -8.64 42.62 -29.65
N LYS A 99 -8.80 43.13 -28.42
CA LYS A 99 -9.24 44.50 -28.18
C LYS A 99 -8.26 45.51 -28.75
N GLU A 100 -6.96 45.34 -28.50
CA GLU A 100 -5.93 46.23 -29.01
C GLU A 100 -5.84 46.18 -30.53
N PHE A 101 -5.85 44.99 -31.11
CA PHE A 101 -5.82 44.78 -32.56
C PHE A 101 -7.00 45.44 -33.28
N ASN A 102 -8.21 45.34 -32.72
CA ASN A 102 -9.40 45.94 -33.29
C ASN A 102 -9.48 47.47 -33.10
N ALA A 103 -8.69 48.03 -32.18
CA ALA A 103 -8.59 49.47 -31.98
C ALA A 103 -7.65 50.16 -32.99
N LEU A 104 -6.92 49.37 -33.79
CA LEU A 104 -5.99 49.88 -34.80
C LEU A 104 -6.75 50.48 -35.99
N ALA A 105 -6.25 51.61 -36.50
CA ALA A 105 -6.82 52.28 -37.66
C ALA A 105 -6.52 51.48 -38.95
N ASP A 106 -7.44 51.53 -39.92
CA ASP A 106 -7.35 50.73 -41.14
C ASP A 106 -6.16 51.13 -42.04
N ASP A 107 -5.74 52.39 -42.01
CA ASP A 107 -4.57 52.91 -42.74
C ASP A 107 -3.24 52.37 -42.20
N ALA A 108 -3.15 52.14 -40.88
CA ALA A 108 -1.97 51.53 -40.26
C ALA A 108 -1.76 50.07 -40.72
N ARG A 109 -2.80 49.39 -41.23
CA ARG A 109 -2.71 47.98 -41.65
C ARG A 109 -1.97 47.78 -42.96
N ASP A 110 -1.82 48.82 -43.77
CA ASP A 110 -1.10 48.75 -45.04
C ASP A 110 0.41 48.92 -44.86
N ASP A 111 0.85 49.52 -43.74
CA ASP A 111 2.26 49.78 -43.42
C ASP A 111 3.01 48.50 -43.02
N ASP A 112 4.14 48.24 -43.67
CA ASP A 112 4.92 47.02 -43.47
C ASP A 112 5.70 47.03 -42.15
N GLU A 113 6.13 48.21 -41.66
CA GLU A 113 6.79 48.33 -40.36
C GLU A 113 5.82 47.98 -39.22
N PHE A 114 4.61 48.51 -39.30
CA PHE A 114 3.54 48.21 -38.35
C PHE A 114 3.11 46.73 -38.36
N LYS A 115 3.09 46.08 -39.54
CA LYS A 115 2.87 44.62 -39.63
C LYS A 115 3.95 43.83 -38.90
N MET A 116 5.22 44.21 -39.01
CA MET A 116 6.30 43.54 -38.29
C MET A 116 6.12 43.67 -36.77
N GLU A 117 5.74 44.84 -36.28
CA GLU A 117 5.42 45.04 -34.85
C GLU A 117 4.28 44.12 -34.41
N LEU A 118 3.20 44.04 -35.20
CA LEU A 118 2.07 43.17 -34.90
C LEU A 118 2.47 41.69 -34.90
N HIS A 119 3.33 41.25 -35.82
CA HIS A 119 3.88 39.89 -35.81
C HIS A 119 4.63 39.60 -34.51
N GLN A 120 5.46 40.53 -34.04
CA GLN A 120 6.16 40.38 -32.77
C GLN A 120 5.18 40.28 -31.59
N ARG A 121 4.14 41.13 -31.55
CA ARG A 121 3.11 41.07 -30.49
C ARG A 121 2.37 39.74 -30.47
N VAL A 122 2.12 39.14 -31.64
CA VAL A 122 1.52 37.80 -31.74
C VAL A 122 2.48 36.73 -31.22
N GLU A 123 3.76 36.84 -31.52
CA GLU A 123 4.80 35.92 -31.03
C GLU A 123 4.92 36.00 -29.51
N ASP A 124 5.00 37.20 -28.94
CA ASP A 124 5.02 37.44 -27.49
C ASP A 124 3.76 36.88 -26.79
N LEU A 125 2.59 37.02 -27.41
CA LEU A 125 1.35 36.41 -26.92
C LEU A 125 1.44 34.89 -26.95
N CYS A 126 1.94 34.30 -28.04
CA CYS A 126 2.11 32.85 -28.15
C CYS A 126 3.01 32.31 -27.04
N ASP A 127 4.14 32.97 -26.80
CA ASP A 127 5.09 32.59 -25.74
C ASP A 127 4.44 32.68 -24.36
N THR A 128 3.74 33.78 -24.07
CA THR A 128 3.02 33.96 -22.80
C THR A 128 1.98 32.85 -22.58
N LEU A 129 1.18 32.52 -23.60
CA LEU A 129 0.18 31.45 -23.51
C LEU A 129 0.83 30.07 -23.32
N HIS A 130 1.99 29.86 -23.93
CA HIS A 130 2.76 28.63 -23.78
C HIS A 130 3.32 28.49 -22.36
N GLU A 131 3.88 29.55 -21.79
CA GLU A 131 4.37 29.58 -20.41
C GLU A 131 3.25 29.25 -19.41
N ILE A 132 2.06 29.85 -19.57
CA ILE A 132 0.90 29.53 -18.72
C ILE A 132 0.52 28.05 -18.83
N ALA A 133 0.55 27.48 -20.03
CA ALA A 133 0.27 26.06 -20.22
C ALA A 133 1.33 25.16 -19.55
N LEU A 134 2.61 25.53 -19.67
CA LEU A 134 3.72 24.79 -19.09
C LEU A 134 3.70 24.83 -17.57
N GLN A 135 3.52 26.01 -16.98
CA GLN A 135 3.40 26.18 -15.54
C GLN A 135 2.24 25.35 -14.99
N ARG A 136 1.07 25.40 -15.65
CA ARG A 136 -0.10 24.63 -15.24
C ARG A 136 0.17 23.12 -15.27
N LYS A 137 0.93 22.65 -16.25
CA LYS A 137 1.36 21.25 -16.36
C LYS A 137 2.29 20.90 -15.20
N GLU A 138 3.30 21.72 -14.93
CA GLU A 138 4.26 21.52 -13.83
C GLU A 138 3.54 21.45 -12.47
N GLU A 139 2.63 22.39 -12.20
CA GLU A 139 1.79 22.37 -10.99
C GLU A 139 0.99 21.07 -10.86
N SER A 140 0.46 20.56 -11.97
CA SER A 140 -0.33 19.32 -11.97
C SER A 140 0.53 18.09 -11.76
N GLU A 141 1.73 18.06 -12.33
CA GLU A 141 2.71 16.99 -12.10
C GLU A 141 3.21 16.99 -10.65
N LYS A 142 3.45 18.17 -10.08
CA LYS A 142 3.84 18.33 -8.68
C LYS A 142 2.75 17.88 -7.71
N GLU A 143 1.49 18.28 -7.95
CA GLU A 143 0.36 17.82 -7.13
C GLU A 143 0.23 16.29 -7.19
N ARG A 144 0.37 15.71 -8.38
CA ARG A 144 0.37 14.25 -8.54
C ARG A 144 1.51 13.60 -7.76
N GLU A 145 2.71 14.18 -7.79
CA GLU A 145 3.86 13.67 -7.05
C GLU A 145 3.63 13.71 -5.54
N ILE A 146 3.06 14.79 -5.01
CA ILE A 146 2.66 14.90 -3.59
C ILE A 146 1.71 13.77 -3.22
N ILE A 147 0.65 13.56 -4.01
CA ILE A 147 -0.32 12.46 -3.80
C ILE A 147 0.36 11.10 -3.85
N MET A 148 1.31 10.88 -4.77
CA MET A 148 2.02 9.60 -4.89
C MET A 148 3.02 9.33 -3.76
N THR A 149 3.49 10.38 -3.08
CA THR A 149 4.57 10.31 -2.09
C THR A 149 4.10 10.57 -0.65
N ASP A 150 2.79 10.70 -0.42
CA ASP A 150 2.20 10.98 0.89
C ASP A 150 2.36 9.84 1.92
N GLY A 151 2.74 8.64 1.47
CA GLY A 151 2.96 7.47 2.32
C GLY A 151 1.68 6.77 2.79
N TRP A 152 0.50 7.32 2.48
CA TRP A 152 -0.77 6.85 3.03
C TRP A 152 -1.03 5.38 2.67
N ILE A 153 -0.78 5.00 1.41
CA ILE A 153 -0.97 3.61 0.96
C ILE A 153 -0.02 2.66 1.68
N GLN A 154 1.21 3.09 1.94
CA GLN A 154 2.22 2.26 2.61
C GLN A 154 1.83 2.00 4.07
N ASP A 155 1.33 3.02 4.77
CA ASP A 155 0.85 2.91 6.14
C ASP A 155 -0.34 1.94 6.24
N HIS A 156 -1.33 2.09 5.36
CA HIS A 156 -2.50 1.22 5.34
C HIS A 156 -2.18 -0.22 4.93
N LEU A 157 -1.19 -0.42 4.05
CA LEU A 157 -0.68 -1.75 3.74
C LEU A 157 0.00 -2.38 4.96
N GLY A 158 0.73 -1.58 5.76
CA GLY A 158 1.31 -2.01 7.03
C GLY A 158 0.25 -2.44 8.04
N LEU A 159 -0.81 -1.63 8.21
CA LEU A 159 -1.95 -1.97 9.08
C LEU A 159 -2.62 -3.28 8.65
N LEU A 160 -2.89 -3.44 7.35
CA LEU A 160 -3.50 -4.64 6.81
C LEU A 160 -2.61 -5.88 7.03
N THR A 161 -1.30 -5.73 6.83
CA THR A 161 -0.32 -6.79 7.10
C THR A 161 -0.36 -7.20 8.56
N ASN A 162 -0.39 -6.23 9.49
CA ASN A 162 -0.48 -6.50 10.91
C ASN A 162 -1.77 -7.25 11.27
N HIS A 163 -2.92 -6.87 10.68
CA HIS A 163 -4.17 -7.60 10.87
C HIS A 163 -4.06 -9.07 10.43
N TYR A 164 -3.47 -9.34 9.27
CA TYR A 164 -3.26 -10.72 8.82
C TYR A 164 -2.27 -11.49 9.70
N VAL A 165 -1.23 -10.84 10.21
CA VAL A 165 -0.30 -11.46 11.18
C VAL A 165 -1.04 -11.80 12.48
N THR A 166 -1.91 -10.93 12.99
CA THR A 166 -2.71 -11.20 14.19
C THR A 166 -3.66 -12.39 14.02
N LEU A 167 -4.15 -12.67 12.80
CA LEU A 167 -4.97 -13.88 12.55
C LEU A 167 -4.17 -15.18 12.61
N MET A 168 -2.85 -15.11 12.42
CA MET A 168 -1.94 -16.27 12.44
C MET A 168 -1.41 -16.58 13.84
N GLN A 169 -1.58 -15.66 14.80
CA GLN A 169 -1.16 -15.79 16.19
C GLN A 169 -2.26 -16.41 17.04
#